data_AF-A0A833LMW8-F1
#
_entry.id   AF-A0A833LMW8-F1
#
_cell.length_a   1.000
_cell.length_b   1.000
_cell.length_c   1.000
_cell.angle_alpha   90.00
_cell.angle_beta   90.00
_cell.angle_gamma   90.00
#
_symmetry.space_group_name_H-M   'P 1'
#
loop_
_entity.id
_entity.type
_entity.pdbx_description
1 polymer ?
#
loop_
_entity_poly.entity_id
_entity_poly.type
_entity_poly.pdbx_seq_one_letter_code
_entity_poly.pdbx_strand_id
1 'polypeptide(L)'
;MDRFVSQFVLRLDAKGRVSVPAPFRAVLVQDKSEGIFCCPAVGRPAIEAGGSALLAEIEQLIASYPPFSEERETIATALYGT
;
A
#
# COMPACT_ATOMS: atom_id res chain seq x y z
N MET A 1 7.38 -9.86 -15.70
CA MET A 1 7.37 -10.81 -14.56
C MET A 1 6.66 -10.03 -13.48
N ASP A 2 5.36 -10.29 -13.32
CA ASP A 2 4.45 -9.25 -12.80
C ASP A 2 4.13 -9.49 -11.32
N ARG A 3 4.94 -10.33 -10.66
CA ARG A 3 4.72 -10.74 -9.28
C ARG A 3 6.04 -10.70 -8.51
N PHE A 4 6.00 -10.02 -7.37
CA PHE A 4 7.11 -9.94 -6.42
C PHE A 4 6.71 -10.61 -5.11
N VAL A 5 7.53 -11.55 -4.63
CA VAL A 5 7.35 -12.21 -3.33
C VAL A 5 8.72 -12.36 -2.69
N SER A 6 8.90 -11.77 -1.51
CA SER A 6 10.14 -11.84 -0.75
C SER A 6 9.91 -11.42 0.70
N GLN A 7 10.87 -11.72 1.58
CA GLN A 7 10.90 -11.27 2.97
C GLN A 7 12.25 -10.63 3.27
N PHE A 8 12.25 -9.49 3.96
CA PHE A 8 13.47 -8.80 4.40
C PHE A 8 13.33 -8.39 5.86
N VAL A 9 14.41 -8.52 6.63
CA VAL A 9 14.52 -7.96 7.98
C VAL A 9 15.46 -6.78 7.91
N LEU A 10 14.94 -5.59 8.18
CA LEU A 10 15.67 -4.33 8.11
C LEU A 10 15.53 -3.56 9.43
N ARG A 11 16.50 -2.71 9.71
CA ARG A 11 16.47 -1.83 10.89
C ARG A 11 15.79 -0.51 10.54
N LEU A 12 15.06 0.02 11.50
CA LEU A 12 14.60 1.41 11.46
C LEU A 12 15.78 2.33 11.79
N ASP A 13 15.89 3.43 11.07
CA ASP A 13 16.83 4.49 11.40
C ASP A 13 16.35 5.32 12.61
N ALA A 14 17.18 6.26 13.07
CA ALA A 14 16.88 7.12 14.22
C ALA A 14 15.63 8.01 14.03
N LYS A 15 15.15 8.17 12.79
CA LYS A 15 13.94 8.94 12.44
C LYS A 15 12.74 8.02 12.16
N GLY A 16 12.86 6.72 12.44
CA GLY A 16 11.80 5.75 12.20
C GLY A 16 11.60 5.39 10.73
N ARG A 17 12.57 5.65 9.85
CA ARG A 17 12.49 5.29 8.43
C ARG A 17 13.07 3.89 8.20
N VAL A 18 12.51 3.16 7.25
CA VAL A 18 13.05 1.89 6.74
C VAL A 18 13.46 2.06 5.28
N SER A 19 14.58 1.44 4.90
CA SER A 19 14.99 1.43 3.49
C SER A 19 14.13 0.44 2.70
N VAL A 20 13.61 0.88 1.56
CA VAL A 20 12.89 -0.03 0.64
C VAL A 20 13.88 -1.02 0.03
N PRO A 21 13.67 -2.34 0.11
CA PRO A 21 14.58 -3.34 -0.45
C PRO A 21 14.89 -3.08 -1.94
N ALA A 22 16.15 -3.21 -2.35
CA ALA A 22 16.55 -2.93 -3.73
C ALA A 22 15.78 -3.74 -4.79
N PRO A 23 15.50 -5.04 -4.59
CA PRO A 23 14.67 -5.80 -5.53
C PRO A 23 13.24 -5.25 -5.66
N PHE A 24 12.66 -4.75 -4.57
CA PHE A 24 11.31 -4.18 -4.60
C PHE A 24 11.29 -2.81 -5.27
N ARG A 25 12.34 -1.99 -5.11
CA ARG A 25 12.47 -0.72 -5.84
C ARG A 25 12.46 -0.93 -7.35
N ALA A 26 13.06 -2.01 -7.85
CA ALA A 26 13.03 -2.33 -9.28
C ALA A 26 11.60 -2.60 -9.79
N VAL A 27 10.75 -3.21 -8.96
CA VAL A 27 9.33 -3.45 -9.26
C VAL A 27 8.56 -2.13 -9.31
N LEU A 28 8.78 -1.24 -8.33
CA LEU A 28 8.13 0.09 -8.30
C LEU A 28 8.47 0.94 -9.53
N VAL A 29 9.71 0.84 -10.03
CA VAL A 29 10.13 1.52 -11.27
C VAL A 29 9.38 0.96 -12.49
N GLN A 30 9.16 -0.36 -12.55
CA GLN A 30 8.37 -0.98 -13.63
C GLN A 30 6.90 -0.57 -13.57
N ASP A 31 6.37 -0.42 -12.36
CA ASP A 31 5.02 0.11 -12.08
C ASP A 31 4.90 1.62 -12.42
N LYS A 32 6.00 2.28 -12.82
CA LYS A 32 6.06 3.73 -13.08
C LYS A 32 5.61 4.57 -11.87
N SER A 33 5.74 4.02 -10.67
CA SER A 33 5.39 4.74 -9.46
C SER A 33 6.51 5.70 -9.08
N GLU A 34 6.18 6.97 -8.85
CA GLU A 34 7.13 7.98 -8.38
C GLU A 34 7.40 7.88 -6.87
N GLY A 35 6.72 6.96 -6.17
CA GLY A 35 6.81 6.83 -4.73
C GLY A 35 6.23 5.52 -4.22
N ILE A 36 5.91 5.51 -2.92
CA ILE A 36 5.20 4.40 -2.28
C ILE A 36 4.00 4.99 -1.56
N PHE A 37 2.83 4.46 -1.83
CA PHE A 37 1.64 4.68 -1.04
C PHE A 37 1.68 3.75 0.18
N CYS A 38 1.35 4.29 1.36
CA CYS A 38 1.33 3.55 2.62
C CYS A 38 -0.04 3.70 3.28
N CYS A 39 -0.65 2.61 3.70
CA CYS A 39 -1.88 2.60 4.48
C CYS A 39 -1.80 1.64 5.67
N PRO A 40 -2.63 1.83 6.72
CA PRO A 40 -2.77 0.84 7.78
C PRO A 40 -3.29 -0.49 7.22
N ALA A 41 -2.72 -1.60 7.67
CA ALA A 41 -3.23 -2.92 7.34
C ALA A 41 -4.54 -3.20 8.10
N VAL A 42 -5.57 -3.68 7.40
CA VAL A 42 -6.82 -4.06 8.04
C VAL A 42 -6.63 -5.34 8.85
N GLY A 43 -6.95 -5.29 10.15
CA GLY A 43 -6.96 -6.45 11.04
C GLY A 43 -5.59 -6.89 11.60
N ARG A 44 -4.51 -6.14 11.36
CA ARG A 44 -3.17 -6.44 11.91
C ARG A 44 -2.37 -5.16 12.20
N PRO A 45 -1.48 -5.16 13.21
CA PRO A 45 -0.64 -4.00 13.52
C PRO A 45 0.53 -3.89 12.52
N ALA A 46 0.20 -3.58 11.27
CA ALA A 46 1.16 -3.45 10.18
C ALA A 46 0.78 -2.30 9.23
N ILE A 47 1.70 -1.97 8.35
CA ILE A 47 1.51 -1.01 7.25
C ILE A 47 1.56 -1.81 5.95
N GLU A 48 0.62 -1.55 5.05
CA GLU A 48 0.68 -2.01 3.67
C GLU A 48 1.27 -0.90 2.81
N ALA A 49 2.17 -1.28 1.90
CA ALA A 49 2.90 -0.31 1.11
C ALA A 49 3.15 -0.82 -0.32
N GLY A 50 2.91 0.02 -1.31
CA GLY A 50 3.00 -0.36 -2.72
C GLY A 50 3.01 0.84 -3.67
N GLY A 51 3.18 0.56 -4.96
CA GLY A 51 3.15 1.56 -6.02
C GLY A 51 1.73 1.85 -6.51
N SER A 52 1.63 2.30 -7.77
CA SER A 52 0.36 2.55 -8.44
C SER A 52 -0.53 1.31 -8.56
N ALA A 53 0.06 0.12 -8.67
CA ALA A 53 -0.71 -1.12 -8.71
C ALA A 53 -1.53 -1.33 -7.43
N LEU A 54 -0.95 -1.08 -6.25
CA LEU A 54 -1.66 -1.17 -4.98
C LEU A 54 -2.77 -0.12 -4.88
N LEU A 55 -2.48 1.12 -5.30
CA LEU A 55 -3.47 2.20 -5.28
C LEU A 55 -4.67 1.86 -6.17
N ALA A 56 -4.41 1.32 -7.37
CA ALA A 56 -5.47 0.89 -8.28
C ALA A 56 -6.33 -0.24 -7.69
N GLU A 57 -5.73 -1.21 -6.98
CA GLU A 57 -6.48 -2.26 -6.27
C GLU A 57 -7.36 -1.68 -5.15
N ILE A 58 -6.85 -0.72 -4.38
CA ILE A 58 -7.61 -0.03 -3.33
C ILE A 58 -8.79 0.75 -3.94
N GLU A 59 -8.55 1.49 -5.02
CA GLU A 59 -9.60 2.23 -5.72
C GLU A 59 -10.68 1.29 -6.26
N GLN A 60 -10.29 0.15 -6.85
CA GLN A 60 -11.23 -0.87 -7.32
C GLN A 60 -12.04 -1.49 -6.19
N LEU A 61 -11.41 -1.78 -5.05
CA LEU A 61 -12.09 -2.27 -3.85
C LEU A 61 -13.15 -1.28 -3.38
N ILE A 62 -12.79 0.00 -3.24
CA ILE A 62 -13.73 1.04 -2.79
C ILE A 62 -14.86 1.22 -3.82
N ALA A 63 -14.56 1.14 -5.11
CA ALA A 63 -15.55 1.24 -6.18
C ALA A 63 -16.53 0.05 -6.26
N SER A 64 -16.19 -1.08 -5.63
CA SER A 64 -17.08 -2.26 -5.57
C SER A 64 -18.30 -2.07 -4.65
N TYR A 65 -18.29 -1.05 -3.80
CA TYR A 65 -19.40 -0.70 -2.90
C TYR A 65 -20.31 0.36 -3.54
N PRO A 66 -21.62 0.35 -3.24
CA PRO A 66 -22.54 1.37 -3.74
C PRO A 66 -22.07 2.79 -3.41
N PRO A 67 -22.28 3.77 -4.32
CA PRO A 67 -22.00 5.17 -4.03
C PRO A 67 -22.72 5.64 -2.76
N PHE A 68 -22.02 6.39 -1.91
CA PHE A 68 -22.53 6.95 -0.64
C PHE A 68 -23.05 5.92 0.38
N SER A 69 -22.63 4.66 0.27
CA SER A 69 -22.90 3.65 1.29
C SER A 69 -21.99 3.83 2.51
N GLU A 70 -22.50 3.48 3.69
CA GLU A 70 -21.76 3.51 4.95
C GLU A 70 -20.53 2.59 4.89
N GLU A 71 -20.65 1.45 4.21
CA GLU A 71 -19.55 0.50 4.02
C GLU A 71 -18.43 1.11 3.17
N ARG A 72 -18.78 1.83 2.10
CA ARG A 72 -17.80 2.53 1.25
C ARG A 72 -17.06 3.59 2.05
N GLU A 73 -17.77 4.41 2.83
CA GLU A 73 -17.17 5.45 3.66
C GLU A 73 -16.26 4.85 4.73
N THR A 74 -16.68 3.75 5.36
CA THR A 74 -15.91 3.05 6.38
C THR A 74 -14.59 2.52 5.81
N ILE A 75 -14.62 1.83 4.67
CA ILE A 75 -13.43 1.26 4.05
C ILE A 75 -12.52 2.36 3.50
N ALA A 76 -13.07 3.38 2.87
CA ALA A 76 -12.29 4.52 2.39
C ALA A 76 -11.58 5.23 3.54
N THR A 77 -12.26 5.46 4.67
CA THR A 77 -11.66 6.07 5.87
C THR A 77 -10.55 5.18 6.45
N ALA A 78 -10.75 3.87 6.49
CA ALA A 78 -9.73 2.95 7.00
C ALA A 78 -8.45 2.92 6.15
N LEU A 79 -8.58 3.05 4.82
CA LEU A 79 -7.46 2.93 3.87
C LEU A 79 -6.78 4.26 3.57
N TYR A 80 -7.54 5.34 3.38
CA TYR A 80 -7.00 6.67 3.10
C TYR A 80 -6.68 7.48 4.35
N GLY A 81 -7.21 7.06 5.50
CA GLY A 81 -7.17 7.87 6.71
C GLY A 81 -8.23 8.97 6.71
N THR A 82 -8.24 9.74 7.81
CA THR A 82 -9.08 10.92 8.03
C THR A 82 -8.39 12.20 7.61
#